data_AF-A0A7A6TP67-F1
#
_entry.id   AF-A0A7A6TP67-F1
#
_cell.length_a   1.000
_cell.length_b   1.000
_cell.length_c   1.000
_cell.angle_alpha   90.00
_cell.angle_beta   90.00
_cell.angle_gamma   90.00
#
_symmetry.space_group_name_H-M   'P 1'
#
loop_
_entity.id
_entity.type
_entity.pdbx_description
1 polymer ?
#
loop_
_entity_poly.entity_id
_entity_poly.type
_entity_poly.pdbx_seq_one_letter_code
_entity_poly.pdbx_strand_id
1 'polypeptide(L)'
;MTTQLEQAWELAKQRFAAVGIDVEEALRQLDRLPVSMHCWQGDDVSGFENPEGSLTGGIQATGNYPGKARNASELRADLEQAMRLIPGPKRLNLHAIYLESDTPVSRDQIKPEHFKNWVEWAKANQLGLDFNPSCFSHPL
;
A
#
# COMPACT_ATOMS: atom_id res chain seq x y z
N MET A 1 -14.72 -32.28 16.85
CA MET A 1 -13.54 -32.26 17.74
C MET A 1 -12.86 -30.92 17.51
N THR A 2 -12.51 -30.18 18.57
CA THR A 2 -11.77 -28.93 18.42
C THR A 2 -10.32 -29.20 17.99
N THR A 3 -9.79 -28.38 17.10
CA THR A 3 -8.43 -28.52 16.56
C THR A 3 -7.37 -28.09 17.58
N GLN A 4 -6.11 -28.49 17.37
CA GLN A 4 -4.98 -28.03 18.20
C GLN A 4 -4.85 -26.49 18.16
N LEU A 5 -5.18 -25.86 17.02
CA LEU A 5 -5.19 -24.41 16.87
C LEU A 5 -6.26 -23.75 17.74
N GLU A 6 -7.49 -24.28 17.73
CA GLU A 6 -8.59 -23.77 18.55
C GLU A 6 -8.29 -23.91 20.04
N GLN A 7 -7.70 -25.04 20.45
CA GLN A 7 -7.27 -25.25 21.85
C GLN A 7 -6.20 -24.23 22.28
N ALA A 8 -5.22 -23.97 21.42
CA ALA A 8 -4.17 -22.98 21.68
C ALA A 8 -4.75 -21.55 21.75
N TRP A 9 -5.72 -21.23 20.88
CA TRP A 9 -6.44 -19.96 20.90
C TRP A 9 -7.20 -19.77 22.21
N GLU A 10 -8.02 -20.72 22.62
CA GLU A 10 -8.79 -20.64 23.87
C GLU A 10 -7.89 -20.49 25.11
N LEU A 11 -6.76 -21.22 25.14
CA LEU A 11 -5.78 -21.07 26.22
C LEU A 11 -5.17 -19.66 26.23
N ALA A 12 -4.85 -19.09 25.07
CA ALA A 12 -4.35 -17.72 24.98
C ALA A 12 -5.38 -16.70 25.48
N LYS A 13 -6.66 -16.85 25.08
CA LYS A 13 -7.74 -15.98 25.56
C LYS A 13 -7.86 -15.99 27.09
N GLN A 14 -7.79 -17.16 27.71
CA GLN A 14 -7.84 -17.29 29.17
C GLN A 14 -6.68 -16.56 29.86
N ARG A 15 -5.46 -16.61 29.28
CA ARG A 15 -4.29 -15.90 29.83
C ARG A 15 -4.45 -14.39 29.81
N PHE A 16 -4.99 -13.84 28.72
CA PHE A 16 -5.28 -12.41 28.64
C PHE A 16 -6.45 -12.00 29.55
N ALA A 17 -7.50 -12.82 29.65
CA ALA A 17 -8.62 -12.58 30.54
C ALA A 17 -8.19 -12.54 32.02
N ALA A 18 -7.21 -13.36 32.42
CA ALA A 18 -6.67 -13.37 33.79
C ALA A 18 -6.02 -12.04 34.22
N VAL A 19 -5.65 -11.17 33.27
CA VAL A 19 -5.13 -9.81 33.53
C VAL A 19 -6.12 -8.72 33.12
N GLY A 20 -7.39 -9.08 32.89
CA GLY A 20 -8.47 -8.13 32.60
C GLY A 20 -8.54 -7.66 31.14
N ILE A 21 -7.92 -8.37 30.20
CA ILE A 21 -7.95 -8.02 28.77
C ILE A 21 -9.01 -8.87 28.04
N ASP A 22 -9.99 -8.19 27.42
CA ASP A 22 -10.92 -8.80 26.46
C ASP A 22 -10.29 -8.80 25.05
N VAL A 23 -9.78 -9.96 24.65
CA VAL A 23 -9.14 -10.16 23.34
C VAL A 23 -10.12 -10.16 22.18
N GLU A 24 -11.37 -10.58 22.40
CA GLU A 24 -12.39 -10.57 21.34
C GLU A 24 -12.80 -9.12 21.04
N GLU A 25 -12.87 -8.27 22.06
CA GLU A 25 -13.06 -6.82 21.88
C GLU A 25 -11.86 -6.17 21.19
N ALA A 26 -10.63 -6.50 21.60
CA ALA A 26 -9.43 -5.97 20.95
C ALA A 26 -9.37 -6.34 19.45
N LEU A 27 -9.73 -7.57 19.08
CA LEU A 27 -9.80 -8.00 17.69
C LEU A 27 -10.92 -7.30 16.92
N ARG A 28 -12.11 -7.13 17.51
CA ARG A 28 -13.20 -6.35 16.89
C ARG A 28 -12.82 -4.90 16.59
N GLN A 29 -11.99 -4.29 17.44
CA GLN A 29 -11.46 -2.95 17.20
C GLN A 29 -10.40 -2.96 16.10
N LEU A 30 -9.46 -3.92 16.15
CA LEU A 30 -8.40 -4.08 15.15
C LEU A 30 -8.96 -4.26 13.74
N ASP A 31 -10.01 -5.06 13.58
CA ASP A 31 -10.67 -5.34 12.30
C ASP A 31 -11.24 -4.09 11.60
N ARG A 32 -11.34 -2.96 12.31
CA ARG A 32 -11.87 -1.69 11.78
C ARG A 32 -10.79 -0.68 11.44
N LEU A 33 -9.54 -0.90 11.84
CA LEU A 33 -8.46 0.07 11.68
C LEU A 33 -7.84 -0.02 10.28
N PRO A 34 -7.99 1.01 9.41
CA PRO A 34 -7.39 0.98 8.10
C PRO A 34 -5.88 1.23 8.17
N VAL A 35 -5.10 0.35 7.54
CA VAL A 35 -3.65 0.56 7.36
C VAL A 35 -3.39 1.15 5.97
N SER A 36 -2.68 2.28 5.93
CA SER A 36 -2.29 2.91 4.66
C SER A 36 -0.98 2.31 4.14
N MET A 37 -1.10 1.49 3.10
CA MET A 37 0.01 0.79 2.47
C MET A 37 0.70 1.70 1.46
N HIS A 38 2.03 1.75 1.47
CA HIS A 38 2.80 2.56 0.56
C HIS A 38 2.96 1.91 -0.82
N CYS A 39 2.66 2.64 -1.90
CA CYS A 39 2.73 2.09 -3.26
C CYS A 39 4.16 1.77 -3.71
N TRP A 40 5.14 2.52 -3.21
CA TRP A 40 6.48 2.56 -3.76
C TRP A 40 7.37 1.35 -3.47
N GLN A 41 6.90 0.43 -2.62
CA GLN A 41 7.61 -0.82 -2.42
C GLN A 41 7.45 -1.76 -3.62
N GLY A 42 6.36 -1.65 -4.40
CA GLY A 42 6.12 -2.59 -5.51
C GLY A 42 7.02 -2.39 -6.72
N ASP A 43 7.66 -1.22 -6.84
CA ASP A 43 8.47 -0.83 -7.99
C ASP A 43 9.81 -0.18 -7.59
N ASP A 44 10.25 -0.35 -6.34
CA ASP A 44 11.47 0.24 -5.81
C ASP A 44 11.53 1.77 -5.96
N VAL A 45 10.41 2.47 -5.71
CA VAL A 45 10.30 3.94 -5.75
C VAL A 45 10.57 4.54 -7.14
N SER A 46 10.42 3.75 -8.20
CA SER A 46 10.71 4.20 -9.58
C SER A 46 9.67 5.24 -10.05
N GLY A 47 8.39 5.00 -9.75
CA GLY A 47 7.28 5.76 -10.32
C GLY A 47 7.14 5.53 -11.83
N PHE A 48 6.23 6.27 -12.46
CA PHE A 48 5.92 6.19 -13.89
C PHE A 48 6.17 7.49 -14.66
N GLU A 49 6.55 8.57 -13.95
CA GLU A 49 6.95 9.84 -14.55
C GLU A 49 8.23 9.72 -15.40
N ASN A 50 9.26 9.09 -14.84
CA ASN A 50 10.55 8.87 -15.51
C ASN A 50 11.17 7.55 -15.02
N PRO A 51 10.76 6.39 -15.58
CA PRO A 51 11.17 5.07 -15.10
C PRO A 51 12.68 4.81 -15.18
N GLU A 52 13.40 5.55 -16.03
CA GLU A 52 14.86 5.47 -16.19
C GLU A 52 15.62 6.45 -15.29
N GLY A 53 14.90 7.29 -14.55
CA GLY A 53 15.45 8.27 -13.63
C GLY A 53 16.19 7.61 -12.47
N SER A 54 17.34 8.19 -12.10
CA SER A 54 18.06 7.76 -10.90
C SER A 54 17.38 8.26 -9.63
N LEU A 55 17.32 7.41 -8.60
CA LEU A 55 16.92 7.82 -7.26
C LEU A 55 17.99 8.74 -6.64
N THR A 56 17.56 9.91 -6.18
CA THR A 56 18.42 10.91 -5.53
C THR A 56 17.76 11.41 -4.23
N GLY A 57 18.46 12.25 -3.46
CA GLY A 57 17.90 12.82 -2.22
C GLY A 57 17.98 11.91 -1.00
N GLY A 58 18.90 10.93 -0.99
CA GLY A 58 19.10 10.02 0.15
C GLY A 58 18.04 8.93 0.27
N ILE A 59 17.20 8.76 -0.76
CA ILE A 59 16.17 7.73 -0.82
C ILE A 59 16.83 6.41 -1.19
N GLN A 60 16.61 5.42 -0.35
CA GLN A 60 17.06 4.05 -0.59
C GLN A 60 15.83 3.18 -0.78
N ALA A 61 15.71 2.56 -1.94
CA ALA A 61 14.82 1.43 -2.12
C ALA A 61 15.55 0.16 -1.63
N THR A 62 14.80 -0.77 -1.05
CA THR A 62 15.35 -2.03 -0.55
C THR A 62 15.86 -2.95 -1.67
N GLY A 63 15.39 -2.77 -2.93
CA GLY A 63 15.34 -3.84 -3.92
C GLY A 63 16.03 -3.58 -5.25
N ASN A 64 16.71 -4.64 -5.71
CA ASN A 64 17.03 -5.01 -7.10
C ASN A 64 16.64 -6.48 -7.33
N TYR A 65 15.72 -7.01 -6.52
CA TYR A 65 15.24 -8.39 -6.66
C TYR A 65 14.35 -8.48 -7.92
N PRO A 66 14.47 -9.53 -8.75
CA PRO A 66 13.74 -9.60 -10.01
C PRO A 66 12.22 -9.62 -9.79
N GLY A 67 11.49 -9.01 -10.73
CA GLY A 67 10.02 -9.07 -10.76
C GLY A 67 9.28 -7.83 -10.23
N LYS A 68 9.96 -6.69 -10.04
CA LYS A 68 9.29 -5.43 -9.68
C LYS A 68 8.31 -4.98 -10.77
N ALA A 69 7.24 -4.29 -10.35
CA ALA A 69 6.28 -3.70 -11.27
C ALA A 69 6.93 -2.64 -12.17
N ARG A 70 6.56 -2.62 -13.44
CA ARG A 70 7.11 -1.69 -14.45
C ARG A 70 6.10 -0.63 -14.91
N ASN A 71 4.84 -0.80 -14.55
CA ASN A 71 3.74 0.09 -14.91
C ASN A 71 2.62 0.00 -13.87
N ALA A 72 1.66 0.93 -13.96
CA ALA A 72 0.57 1.04 -13.02
C ALA A 72 -0.33 -0.22 -12.96
N SER A 73 -0.49 -0.94 -14.08
CA SER A 73 -1.31 -2.15 -14.12
C SER A 73 -0.64 -3.32 -13.40
N GLU A 74 0.66 -3.52 -13.59
CA GLU A 74 1.45 -4.50 -12.81
C GLU A 74 1.43 -4.16 -11.32
N LEU A 75 1.67 -2.89 -10.97
CA LEU A 75 1.67 -2.46 -9.57
C LEU A 75 0.32 -2.65 -8.88
N ARG A 76 -0.79 -2.37 -9.59
CA ARG A 76 -2.14 -2.65 -9.07
C ARG A 76 -2.36 -4.14 -8.83
N ALA A 77 -1.92 -5.02 -9.74
CA ALA A 77 -2.03 -6.46 -9.56
C ALA A 77 -1.21 -6.97 -8.35
N ASP A 78 0.00 -6.44 -8.16
CA ASP A 78 0.84 -6.76 -7.00
C ASP A 78 0.19 -6.29 -5.69
N LEU A 79 -0.39 -5.08 -5.68
CA LEU A 79 -1.14 -4.55 -4.55
C LEU A 79 -2.37 -5.39 -4.22
N GLU A 80 -3.15 -5.83 -5.21
CA GLU A 80 -4.30 -6.72 -5.02
C GLU A 80 -3.89 -8.05 -4.38
N GLN A 81 -2.80 -8.65 -4.88
CA GLN A 81 -2.29 -9.90 -4.34
C GLN A 81 -1.81 -9.73 -2.89
N ALA A 82 -1.10 -8.66 -2.58
CA ALA A 82 -0.67 -8.36 -1.21
C ALA A 82 -1.87 -8.09 -0.30
N MET A 83 -2.82 -7.27 -0.72
CA MET A 83 -4.00 -6.90 0.05
C MET A 83 -4.89 -8.11 0.35
N ARG A 84 -4.96 -9.10 -0.55
CA ARG A 84 -5.66 -10.37 -0.31
C ARG A 84 -5.07 -11.17 0.86
N LEU A 85 -3.78 -11.02 1.13
CA LEU A 85 -3.08 -11.76 2.18
C LEU A 85 -3.03 -11.02 3.53
N ILE A 86 -3.41 -9.74 3.56
CA ILE A 86 -3.37 -8.91 4.76
C ILE A 86 -4.80 -8.75 5.29
N PRO A 87 -5.11 -9.04 6.56
CA PRO A 87 -6.45 -8.86 7.12
C PRO A 87 -6.81 -7.38 7.36
N GLY A 88 -8.11 -7.10 7.51
CA GLY A 88 -8.64 -5.78 7.82
C GLY A 88 -8.69 -4.79 6.64
N PRO A 89 -9.30 -3.61 6.82
CA PRO A 89 -9.38 -2.59 5.79
C PRO A 89 -8.01 -2.00 5.46
N LYS A 90 -7.85 -1.52 4.23
CA LYS A 90 -6.62 -0.86 3.77
C LYS A 90 -6.92 0.49 3.14
N ARG A 91 -5.88 1.30 3.07
CA ARG A 91 -5.75 2.45 2.18
C ARG A 91 -4.50 2.28 1.34
N LEU A 92 -4.42 2.98 0.22
CA LEU A 92 -3.21 3.07 -0.58
C LEU A 92 -2.64 4.49 -0.47
N ASN A 93 -1.36 4.59 -0.12
CA ASN A 93 -0.62 5.82 -0.05
C ASN A 93 0.19 6.02 -1.34
N LEU A 94 -0.21 7.02 -2.15
CA LEU A 94 0.38 7.32 -3.45
C LEU A 94 1.38 8.47 -3.38
N HIS A 95 2.37 8.43 -4.26
CA HIS A 95 3.23 9.57 -4.56
C HIS A 95 2.88 10.19 -5.91
N ALA A 96 3.16 11.48 -6.08
CA ALA A 96 2.91 12.21 -7.33
C ALA A 96 3.58 11.59 -8.57
N ILE A 97 4.75 10.92 -8.40
CA ILE A 97 5.44 10.22 -9.49
C ILE A 97 4.71 8.98 -10.03
N TYR A 98 3.62 8.53 -9.39
CA TYR A 98 2.78 7.41 -9.86
C TYR A 98 1.64 7.86 -10.78
N LEU A 99 1.73 9.08 -11.33
CA LEU A 99 0.78 9.60 -12.29
C LEU A 99 0.71 8.71 -13.54
N GLU A 100 -0.47 8.60 -14.14
CA GLU A 100 -0.69 7.92 -15.42
C GLU A 100 -0.98 8.96 -16.49
N SER A 101 -0.16 9.01 -17.53
CA SER A 101 -0.32 9.92 -18.67
C SER A 101 0.37 9.34 -19.91
N ASP A 102 -0.23 9.55 -21.08
CA ASP A 102 0.35 9.17 -22.38
C ASP A 102 1.48 10.11 -22.82
N THR A 103 1.55 11.29 -22.22
CA THR A 103 2.57 12.32 -22.51
C THR A 103 3.28 12.75 -21.22
N PRO A 104 4.53 13.20 -21.30
CA PRO A 104 5.23 13.74 -20.14
C PRO A 104 4.47 14.91 -19.49
N VAL A 105 4.33 14.88 -18.17
CA VAL A 105 3.67 15.93 -17.38
C VAL A 105 4.64 16.42 -16.31
N SER A 106 4.96 17.70 -16.34
CA SER A 106 5.76 18.34 -15.28
C SER A 106 5.02 18.31 -13.95
N ARG A 107 5.75 18.16 -12.83
CA ARG A 107 5.14 17.96 -11.49
C ARG A 107 4.21 19.08 -11.04
N ASP A 108 4.50 20.31 -11.44
CA ASP A 108 3.68 21.50 -11.19
C ASP A 108 2.39 21.54 -12.02
N GLN A 109 2.28 20.70 -13.05
CA GLN A 109 1.12 20.55 -13.93
C GLN A 109 0.30 19.30 -13.64
N ILE A 110 0.63 18.53 -12.59
CA ILE A 110 -0.13 17.35 -12.19
C ILE A 110 -1.55 17.75 -11.78
N LYS A 111 -2.55 17.03 -12.33
CA LYS A 111 -3.98 17.24 -12.14
C LYS A 111 -4.68 15.94 -11.74
N PRO A 112 -5.93 16.01 -11.24
CA PRO A 112 -6.71 14.82 -10.90
C PRO A 112 -6.89 13.81 -12.04
N GLU A 113 -6.89 14.27 -13.29
CA GLU A 113 -7.02 13.39 -14.47
C GLU A 113 -5.90 12.34 -14.55
N HIS A 114 -4.68 12.67 -14.13
CA HIS A 114 -3.55 11.74 -14.12
C HIS A 114 -3.64 10.66 -13.03
N PHE A 115 -4.62 10.76 -12.13
CA PHE A 115 -4.89 9.76 -11.08
C PHE A 115 -6.29 9.15 -11.22
N LYS A 116 -6.99 9.41 -12.33
CA LYS A 116 -8.35 8.89 -12.56
C LYS A 116 -8.40 7.37 -12.43
N ASN A 117 -7.47 6.67 -13.08
CA ASN A 117 -7.41 5.20 -13.04
C ASN A 117 -7.15 4.67 -11.63
N TRP A 118 -6.28 5.33 -10.85
CA TRP A 118 -6.07 5.02 -9.43
C TRP A 118 -7.34 5.19 -8.60
N VAL A 119 -8.09 6.27 -8.81
CA VAL A 119 -9.36 6.52 -8.10
C VAL A 119 -10.41 5.49 -8.48
N GLU A 120 -10.55 5.15 -9.76
CA GLU A 120 -11.50 4.13 -10.23
C GLU A 120 -11.16 2.75 -9.67
N TRP A 121 -9.88 2.37 -9.71
CA TRP A 121 -9.39 1.12 -9.14
C TRP A 121 -9.58 1.07 -7.61
N ALA A 122 -9.28 2.15 -6.90
CA ALA A 122 -9.44 2.22 -5.45
C ALA A 122 -10.91 2.08 -5.05
N LYS A 123 -11.83 2.73 -5.79
CA LYS A 123 -13.28 2.58 -5.57
C LYS A 123 -13.74 1.13 -5.78
N ALA A 124 -13.29 0.47 -6.85
CA ALA A 124 -13.63 -0.93 -7.13
C ALA A 124 -13.17 -1.87 -6.00
N ASN A 125 -12.03 -1.57 -5.38
CA ASN A 125 -11.44 -2.33 -4.29
C ASN A 125 -11.81 -1.82 -2.88
N GLN A 126 -12.71 -0.83 -2.77
CA GLN A 126 -13.13 -0.23 -1.50
C GLN A 126 -11.96 0.34 -0.65
N LEU A 127 -10.97 0.91 -1.33
CA LEU A 127 -9.78 1.50 -0.72
C LEU A 127 -9.93 3.01 -0.59
N GLY A 128 -9.45 3.56 0.52
CA GLY A 128 -9.13 4.98 0.60
C GLY A 128 -7.77 5.29 -0.04
N LEU A 129 -7.61 6.51 -0.56
CA LEU A 129 -6.35 7.00 -1.10
C LEU A 129 -5.76 8.11 -0.22
N ASP A 130 -4.48 7.99 0.09
CA ASP A 130 -3.62 9.03 0.65
C ASP A 130 -2.64 9.51 -0.43
N PHE A 131 -2.10 10.72 -0.29
CA PHE A 131 -1.31 11.34 -1.35
C PHE A 131 -0.13 12.15 -0.83
N ASN A 132 1.00 12.10 -1.55
CA ASN A 132 2.21 12.83 -1.24
C ASN A 132 2.73 13.55 -2.50
N PRO A 133 3.12 14.82 -2.40
CA PRO A 133 3.96 15.42 -3.44
C PRO A 133 5.31 14.69 -3.50
N SER A 134 5.92 14.65 -4.68
CA SER A 134 7.27 14.12 -4.86
C SER A 134 8.26 15.26 -5.10
N CYS A 135 9.13 15.49 -4.13
CA CYS A 135 10.08 16.62 -4.10
C CYS A 135 11.55 16.16 -4.22
N PHE A 136 11.79 15.04 -4.91
CA PHE A 136 13.10 14.39 -5.08
C PHE A 136 13.26 13.81 -6.49
N SER A 137 14.46 13.39 -6.91
CA SER A 137 14.70 12.76 -8.22
C SER A 137 14.12 13.54 -9.41
N HIS A 138 14.36 14.85 -9.42
CA HIS A 138 13.92 15.75 -10.48
C HIS A 138 14.99 16.84 -10.67
N PRO A 139 15.39 17.17 -11.92
CA PRO A 139 16.20 18.36 -12.18
C PRO A 139 15.35 19.59 -11.84
N LEU A 140 15.85 20.46 -10.96
CA LEU A 140 15.12 21.65 -10.50
C LEU A 140 14.44 22.42 -11.64
#